data_AF-A0A2M8FDB4-F1
#
_entry.id   AF-A0A2M8FDB4-F1
#
_cell.length_a   1.000
_cell.length_b   1.000
_cell.length_c   1.000
_cell.angle_alpha   90.00
_cell.angle_beta   90.00
_cell.angle_gamma   90.00
#
_symmetry.space_group_name_H-M   'P 1'
#
loop_
_entity.id
_entity.type
_entity.pdbx_description
1 polymer ?
#
loop_
_entity_poly.entity_id
_entity_poly.type
_entity_poly.pdbx_seq_one_letter_code
_entity_poly.pdbx_strand_id
1 'polypeptide(L)'
;MNIDQKIKNILKDLEVARQKSEKFLGYRLNNEEPIKPVDIYDMGIAYDSEQRILMDFELALSEKFPQHYSSQEIEGIKKERDRLSRNVRAWQNRQFPSKYRE
;
A
#
# COMPACT_ATOMS: atom_id res chain seq x y z
N MET A 1 7.00 -1.77 21.61
CA MET A 1 7.86 -2.11 20.46
C MET A 1 8.77 -0.92 20.20
N ASN A 2 10.09 -1.11 20.09
CA ASN A 2 11.01 -0.01 19.75
C ASN A 2 10.70 0.52 18.34
N ILE A 3 10.78 1.84 18.11
CA ILE A 3 10.60 2.51 16.81
C ILE A 3 11.51 1.89 15.73
N ASP A 4 12.72 1.46 16.08
CA ASP A 4 13.60 0.78 15.12
C ASP A 4 13.01 -0.55 14.61
N GLN A 5 12.36 -1.31 15.50
CA GLN A 5 11.69 -2.54 15.11
C GLN A 5 10.43 -2.27 14.27
N LYS A 6 9.71 -1.17 14.58
CA LYS A 6 8.58 -0.69 13.76
C LYS A 6 9.04 -0.43 12.33
N ILE A 7 10.11 0.34 12.16
CA ILE A 7 10.68 0.68 10.85
C ILE A 7 11.11 -0.58 10.09
N LYS A 8 11.84 -1.51 10.74
CA LYS A 8 12.26 -2.78 10.12
C LYS A 8 11.07 -3.61 9.60
N ASN A 9 10.00 -3.69 10.38
CA ASN A 9 8.80 -4.43 9.97
C ASN A 9 8.13 -3.77 8.76
N ILE A 10 7.98 -2.44 8.77
CA ILE A 10 7.37 -1.70 7.64
C ILE A 10 8.20 -1.86 6.37
N LEU A 11 9.53 -1.81 6.44
CA LEU A 11 10.40 -2.02 5.28
C LEU A 11 10.25 -3.42 4.69
N LYS A 12 10.07 -4.45 5.53
CA LYS A 12 9.79 -5.81 5.07
C LYS A 12 8.44 -5.88 4.35
N ASP A 13 7.41 -5.25 4.90
CA ASP A 13 6.07 -5.22 4.29
C ASP A 13 6.09 -4.44 2.96
N LEU A 14 6.89 -3.38 2.88
CA LEU A 14 7.06 -2.58 1.67
C LEU A 14 7.72 -3.40 0.56
N GLU A 15 8.76 -4.17 0.88
CA GLU A 15 9.41 -5.07 -0.08
C GLU A 15 8.40 -6.08 -0.66
N VAL A 16 7.58 -6.68 0.20
CA VAL A 16 6.52 -7.61 -0.25
C VAL A 16 5.48 -6.90 -1.12
N ALA A 17 5.10 -5.67 -0.79
CA ALA A 17 4.14 -4.89 -1.58
C ALA A 17 4.71 -4.51 -2.95
N ARG A 18 5.96 -4.05 -3.01
CA ARG A 18 6.69 -3.77 -4.25
C ARG A 18 6.74 -4.97 -5.16
N GLN A 19 7.14 -6.13 -4.64
CA GLN A 19 7.15 -7.37 -5.43
C GLN A 19 5.77 -7.73 -6.00
N LYS A 20 4.67 -7.35 -5.32
CA LYS A 20 3.31 -7.52 -5.87
C LYS A 20 3.00 -6.50 -6.96
N SER A 21 3.35 -5.23 -6.77
CA SER A 21 3.21 -4.18 -7.79
C SER A 21 4.01 -4.52 -9.05
N GLU A 22 5.27 -4.95 -8.89
CA GLU A 22 6.20 -5.30 -9.97
C GLU A 22 5.76 -6.52 -10.78
N LYS A 23 5.03 -7.47 -10.18
CA LYS A 23 4.42 -8.59 -10.93
C LYS A 23 3.49 -8.12 -12.05
N PHE A 24 2.93 -6.92 -11.93
CA PHE A 24 2.11 -6.31 -12.97
C PHE A 24 2.92 -5.50 -13.99
N LEU A 25 4.13 -5.05 -13.63
CA LEU A 25 5.11 -4.46 -14.55
C LEU A 25 5.91 -5.54 -15.33
N GLY A 26 5.81 -6.81 -14.92
CA GLY A 26 6.66 -7.92 -15.37
C GLY A 26 6.16 -8.77 -16.54
N TYR A 27 4.96 -8.56 -17.08
CA TYR A 27 4.59 -9.18 -18.36
C TYR A 27 5.13 -8.35 -19.51
N ARG A 28 6.44 -8.48 -19.77
CA ARG A 28 6.93 -8.23 -21.12
C ARG A 28 6.15 -9.16 -22.04
N LEU A 29 5.56 -8.56 -23.06
CA LEU A 29 4.86 -9.19 -24.17
C LEU A 29 5.74 -10.28 -24.82
N ASN A 30 5.79 -11.47 -24.25
CA ASN A 30 6.08 -12.66 -25.02
C ASN A 30 4.82 -12.88 -25.87
N ASN A 31 4.93 -12.58 -27.16
CA ASN A 31 3.85 -12.48 -28.15
C ASN A 31 2.99 -13.76 -28.35
N GLU A 32 3.07 -14.75 -27.47
CA GLU A 32 2.39 -16.05 -27.61
C GLU A 32 1.47 -16.40 -26.44
N GLU A 33 1.53 -15.70 -25.30
CA GLU A 33 0.56 -15.89 -24.23
C GLU A 33 -0.58 -14.87 -24.36
N PRO A 34 -1.86 -15.30 -24.38
CA PRO A 34 -2.96 -14.36 -24.33
C PRO A 34 -2.78 -13.52 -23.06
N ILE A 35 -2.73 -12.20 -23.23
CA ILE A 35 -2.78 -11.25 -22.13
C ILE A 35 -4.06 -11.58 -21.35
N LYS A 36 -3.93 -12.33 -20.27
CA LYS A 36 -4.99 -12.38 -19.27
C LYS A 36 -5.11 -10.94 -18.80
N PRO A 37 -6.32 -10.36 -18.72
CA PRO A 37 -6.48 -9.10 -18.03
C PRO A 37 -6.00 -9.36 -16.59
N VAL A 38 -4.75 -9.04 -16.31
CA VAL A 38 -4.36 -8.58 -15.00
C VAL A 38 -5.25 -7.36 -14.82
N ASP A 39 -6.27 -7.51 -13.99
CA ASP A 39 -7.32 -6.53 -13.87
C ASP A 39 -6.65 -5.18 -13.56
N ILE A 40 -6.85 -4.18 -14.43
CA ILE A 40 -6.33 -2.81 -14.23
C ILE A 40 -6.68 -2.35 -12.80
N TYR A 41 -7.81 -2.84 -12.29
CA TYR A 41 -8.24 -2.68 -10.92
C TYR A 41 -7.27 -3.30 -9.90
N ASP A 42 -6.92 -4.58 -10.01
CA ASP A 42 -6.04 -5.29 -9.07
C ASP A 42 -4.62 -4.70 -9.06
N MET A 43 -4.15 -4.26 -10.23
CA MET A 43 -2.91 -3.49 -10.36
C MET A 43 -3.00 -2.18 -9.54
N GLY A 44 -4.08 -1.42 -9.70
CA GLY A 44 -4.33 -0.19 -8.93
C GLY A 44 -4.35 -0.44 -7.42
N ILE A 45 -4.96 -1.53 -6.97
CA ILE A 45 -4.99 -1.91 -5.55
C ILE A 45 -3.60 -2.25 -5.00
N ALA A 46 -2.76 -2.94 -5.78
CA ALA A 46 -1.41 -3.23 -5.36
C ALA A 46 -0.56 -1.96 -5.21
N TYR A 47 -0.66 -1.03 -6.16
CA TYR A 47 -0.02 0.28 -6.04
C TYR A 47 -0.53 1.09 -4.85
N ASP A 48 -1.85 1.18 -4.66
CA ASP A 48 -2.44 1.86 -3.51
C ASP A 48 -1.95 1.25 -2.18
N SER A 49 -1.79 -0.08 -2.14
CA SER A 49 -1.28 -0.79 -0.97
C SER A 49 0.19 -0.47 -0.69
N GLU A 50 1.03 -0.43 -1.72
CA GLU A 50 2.44 -0.01 -1.61
C GLU A 50 2.56 1.44 -1.11
N GLN A 51 1.81 2.36 -1.72
CA GLN A 51 1.79 3.78 -1.32
C GLN A 51 1.37 3.96 0.13
N ARG A 52 0.36 3.21 0.60
CA ARG A 52 -0.06 3.24 2.01
C ARG A 52 1.08 2.83 2.95
N ILE A 53 1.84 1.79 2.60
CA ILE A 53 2.96 1.29 3.42
C ILE A 53 4.14 2.29 3.42
N LEU A 54 4.40 2.97 2.29
CA LEU A 54 5.34 4.09 2.23
C LEU A 54 4.94 5.22 3.18
N MET A 55 3.65 5.57 3.25
CA MET A 55 3.16 6.58 4.19
C MET A 55 3.34 6.14 5.65
N ASP A 56 3.13 4.85 5.96
CA ASP A 56 3.40 4.30 7.30
C ASP A 56 4.89 4.39 7.67
N PHE A 57 5.80 4.23 6.69
CA PHE A 57 7.23 4.42 6.87
C PHE A 57 7.59 5.88 7.17
N GLU A 58 7.06 6.83 6.38
CA GLU A 58 7.27 8.27 6.61
C GLU A 58 6.77 8.71 7.98
N LEU A 59 5.60 8.21 8.43
CA LEU A 59 5.11 8.48 9.77
C LEU A 59 6.06 7.92 10.85
N ALA A 60 6.61 6.72 10.66
CA ALA A 60 7.56 6.14 11.60
C ALA A 60 8.89 6.94 11.63
N LEU A 61 9.35 7.46 10.50
CA LEU A 61 10.49 8.38 10.45
C LEU A 61 10.19 9.71 11.14
N SER A 62 8.98 10.25 10.97
CA SER A 62 8.55 11.48 11.67
C SER A 62 8.54 11.31 13.20
N GLU A 63 8.19 10.12 13.69
CA GLU A 63 8.26 9.80 15.12
C GLU A 63 9.72 9.67 15.60
N LYS A 64 10.61 9.14 14.76
CA LYS A 64 12.03 8.96 15.08
C LYS A 64 12.81 10.27 15.02
N PHE A 65 12.47 11.15 14.08
CA PHE A 65 13.18 12.39 13.77
C PHE A 65 12.20 13.57 13.64
N PRO A 66 11.51 13.95 14.73
CA PRO A 66 10.44 14.95 14.69
C PRO A 66 10.91 16.34 14.22
N GLN A 67 12.19 16.66 14.36
CA GLN A 67 12.77 17.93 13.89
C GLN A 67 12.76 18.11 12.37
N HIS A 68 12.60 17.03 11.61
CA HIS A 68 12.61 17.08 10.14
C HIS A 68 11.21 17.20 9.53
N TYR A 69 10.14 17.17 10.34
CA TYR A 69 8.78 17.14 9.86
C TYR A 69 7.94 18.20 10.58
N SER A 70 7.25 19.04 9.81
CA SER A 70 6.25 19.96 10.34
C SER A 70 4.94 19.23 10.68
N SER A 71 4.15 19.80 11.59
CA SER A 71 2.83 19.26 11.93
C SER A 71 1.89 19.19 10.72
N GLN A 72 2.03 20.11 9.75
CA GLN A 72 1.22 20.13 8.54
C GLN A 72 1.58 18.98 7.59
N GLU A 73 2.86 18.66 7.43
CA GLU A 73 3.32 17.52 6.63
C GLU A 73 2.83 16.19 7.21
N ILE A 74 2.99 16.01 8.53
CA ILE A 74 2.53 14.82 9.25
C ILE A 74 1.01 14.64 9.06
N GLU A 75 0.24 15.72 9.15
CA GLU A 75 -1.21 15.67 8.95
C GLU A 75 -1.60 15.35 7.49
N GLY A 76 -0.85 15.88 6.52
CA GLY A 76 -1.03 15.54 5.11
C GLY A 76 -0.83 14.04 4.84
N ILE A 77 0.27 13.47 5.37
CA ILE A 77 0.60 12.05 5.23
C ILE A 77 -0.50 11.17 5.85
N LYS A 78 -0.99 11.53 7.04
CA LYS A 78 -2.09 10.80 7.72
C LYS A 78 -3.36 10.79 6.88
N LYS A 79 -3.79 11.94 6.36
CA LYS A 79 -5.00 12.05 5.52
C LYS A 79 -4.91 11.19 4.28
N GLU A 80 -3.76 11.18 3.63
CA GLU A 80 -3.55 10.41 2.40
C GLU A 80 -3.54 8.90 2.68
N ARG A 81 -2.87 8.46 3.75
CA ARG A 81 -2.92 7.07 4.22
C ARG A 81 -4.36 6.62 4.49
N ASP A 82 -5.18 7.46 5.11
CA ASP A 82 -6.57 7.16 5.43
C ASP A 82 -7.44 7.10 4.15
N ARG A 83 -7.16 7.95 3.15
CA ARG A 83 -7.78 7.88 1.82
C ARG A 83 -7.49 6.53 1.16
N LEU A 84 -6.23 6.13 1.06
CA LEU A 84 -5.80 4.86 0.45
C LEU A 84 -6.39 3.64 1.19
N SER A 85 -6.37 3.67 2.52
CA SER A 85 -6.93 2.59 3.35
C SER A 85 -8.42 2.37 3.09
N ARG A 86 -9.20 3.44 2.87
CA ARG A 86 -10.63 3.34 2.54
C ARG A 86 -10.84 2.72 1.16
N ASN A 87 -10.04 3.08 0.17
CA ASN A 87 -10.14 2.51 -1.19
C ASN A 87 -9.88 1.00 -1.19
N VAL A 88 -8.79 0.57 -0.56
CA VAL A 88 -8.42 -0.85 -0.48
C VAL A 88 -9.49 -1.65 0.26
N ARG A 89 -10.00 -1.15 1.40
CA ARG A 89 -11.09 -1.81 2.14
C ARG A 89 -12.38 -1.90 1.33
N ALA A 90 -12.75 -0.82 0.62
CA ALA A 90 -13.94 -0.80 -0.21
C ALA A 90 -13.87 -1.87 -1.30
N TRP A 91 -12.69 -2.09 -1.90
CA TRP A 91 -12.49 -3.21 -2.81
C TRP A 91 -12.58 -4.57 -2.13
N GLN A 92 -11.88 -4.78 -1.01
CA GLN A 92 -11.91 -6.05 -0.28
C GLN A 92 -13.34 -6.47 0.06
N ASN A 93 -14.18 -5.51 0.48
CA ASN A 93 -15.59 -5.73 0.77
C ASN A 93 -16.41 -6.08 -0.48
N ARG A 94 -16.02 -5.64 -1.69
CA ARG A 94 -16.67 -6.04 -2.95
C ARG A 94 -16.31 -7.46 -3.35
N GLN A 95 -15.06 -7.88 -3.13
CA GLN A 95 -14.58 -9.24 -3.45
C GLN A 95 -15.07 -10.28 -2.44
N PHE A 96 -15.14 -9.89 -1.17
CA PHE A 96 -15.62 -10.72 -0.07
C PHE A 96 -16.74 -9.98 0.66
N PRO A 97 -17.94 -9.86 0.07
CA PRO A 97 -19.09 -9.31 0.77
C PRO A 97 -19.28 -10.16 2.04
N SER A 98 -19.24 -9.53 3.22
CA SER A 98 -19.48 -10.25 4.46
C SER A 98 -20.83 -10.96 4.34
N LYS A 99 -20.83 -12.29 4.41
CA LYS A 99 -22.05 -13.12 4.38
C LYS A 99 -23.03 -12.83 5.54
N TYR A 100 -22.68 -11.95 6.46
CA TYR A 100 -23.47 -11.59 7.63
C TYR A 100 -24.08 -10.19 7.46
N ARG A 101 -25.12 -10.12 6.63
CA ARG A 101 -26.26 -9.21 6.84
C ARG A 101 -27.50 -10.10 6.97
N GLU A 102 -27.61 -10.77 8.10
CA GLU A 102 -28.86 -11.29 8.65
C GLU A 102 -28.90 -10.93 10.13
#